data_AF-A0A628N5T4-F1
#
_entry.id   AF-A0A628N5T4-F1
#
_cell.length_a   1.000
_cell.length_b   1.000
_cell.length_c   1.000
_cell.angle_alpha   90.00
_cell.angle_beta   90.00
_cell.angle_gamma   90.00
#
_symmetry.space_group_name_H-M   'P 1'
#
loop_
_entity.id
_entity.type
_entity.pdbx_description
1 polymer ?
#
loop_
_entity_poly.entity_id
_entity_poly.type
_entity_poly.pdbx_seq_one_letter_code
_entity_poly.pdbx_strand_id
1 'polypeptide(L)' 'MKFKQVREEMTDVAVSMEYVMRGYYWLSLDDLADACCRSKVEIEFILEQMICFGMVHRDKWGRYSLTPAYRNYQDAA' A
#
# COMPACT_ATOMS: atom_id res chain seq x y z
N MET A 1 3.07 -7.24 14.04
CA MET A 1 1.92 -6.48 13.52
C MET A 1 0.72 -7.42 13.37
N LYS A 2 -0.52 -7.00 13.67
CA LYS A 2 -1.72 -7.80 13.36
C LYS A 2 -2.35 -7.29 12.06
N PHE A 3 -1.89 -7.82 10.92
CA PHE A 3 -2.29 -7.32 9.59
C PHE A 3 -3.79 -7.43 9.30
N LYS A 4 -4.46 -8.46 9.84
CA LYS A 4 -5.91 -8.60 9.71
C LYS A 4 -6.67 -7.41 10.29
N GLN A 5 -6.34 -7.01 11.52
CA GLN A 5 -6.99 -5.89 12.19
C GLN A 5 -6.71 -4.56 11.45
N VAL A 6 -5.45 -4.33 11.06
CA VAL A 6 -5.10 -3.13 10.28
C VAL A 6 -5.93 -3.08 9.00
N ARG A 7 -6.06 -4.20 8.30
CA ARG A 7 -6.83 -4.28 7.05
C ARG A 7 -8.32 -3.96 7.23
N GLU A 8 -8.92 -4.41 8.33
CA GLU A 8 -10.33 -4.16 8.66
C GLU A 8 -10.60 -2.67 8.98
N GLU A 9 -9.57 -1.92 9.39
CA GLU A 9 -9.65 -0.49 9.73
C GLU A 9 -9.24 0.43 8.57
N MET A 10 -8.84 -0.11 7.41
CA MET A 10 -8.41 0.68 6.24
C MET A 10 -9.57 1.45 5.62
N THR A 11 -9.29 2.65 5.13
CA THR A 11 -10.21 3.39 4.27
C THR A 11 -10.35 2.70 2.91
N ASP A 12 -11.45 2.96 2.20
CA ASP A 12 -11.68 2.40 0.85
C ASP A 12 -10.54 2.73 -0.13
N VAL A 13 -9.96 3.93 -0.02
CA VAL A 13 -8.84 4.35 -0.87
C VAL A 13 -7.59 3.54 -0.54
N ALA A 14 -7.30 3.31 0.74
CA ALA A 14 -6.18 2.49 1.15
C ALA A 14 -6.37 1.02 0.70
N VAL A 15 -7.59 0.48 0.78
CA VAL A 15 -7.92 -0.86 0.25
C VAL A 15 -7.74 -0.92 -1.27
N SER A 16 -8.14 0.13 -2.00
CA SER A 16 -7.91 0.23 -3.45
C SER A 16 -6.41 0.21 -3.78
N MET A 17 -5.60 1.00 -3.08
CA MET A 17 -4.14 1.00 -3.25
C MET A 17 -3.53 -0.37 -2.94
N GLU A 18 -3.95 -0.98 -1.83
CA GLU A 18 -3.52 -2.32 -1.43
C GLU A 18 -3.80 -3.35 -2.53
N TYR A 19 -5.00 -3.30 -3.13
CA TYR A 19 -5.38 -4.17 -4.24
C TYR A 19 -4.48 -3.98 -5.47
N VAL A 20 -4.20 -2.73 -5.86
CA VAL A 20 -3.26 -2.43 -6.95
C VAL A 20 -1.87 -3.01 -6.64
N MET A 21 -1.36 -2.78 -5.43
CA MET A 21 -0.03 -3.24 -5.03
C MET A 21 0.09 -4.76 -4.89
N ARG A 22 -1.01 -5.53 -4.81
CA ARG A 22 -0.93 -7.00 -4.87
C ARG A 22 -0.37 -7.47 -6.21
N GLY A 23 -0.84 -6.86 -7.30
CA GLY A 23 -0.47 -7.26 -8.67
C GLY A 23 0.87 -6.73 -9.16
N TYR A 24 1.43 -5.71 -8.50
CA TYR A 24 2.63 -5.00 -8.98
C TYR A 24 3.65 -4.77 -7.86
N TYR A 25 4.90 -4.56 -8.27
CA TYR A 25 6.01 -4.21 -7.37
C TYR A 25 6.63 -2.89 -7.83
N TRP A 26 7.17 -2.13 -6.87
CA TRP A 26 7.95 -0.92 -7.13
C TRP A 26 7.21 0.12 -7.99
N LEU A 27 5.97 0.40 -7.61
CA LEU A 27 5.13 1.44 -8.22
C LEU A 27 5.60 2.82 -7.78
N SER A 28 5.59 3.79 -8.69
CA SER A 28 5.81 5.19 -8.33
C SER A 28 4.57 5.79 -7.66
N LEU A 29 4.73 6.98 -7.06
CA LEU A 29 3.60 7.76 -6.54
C LEU A 29 2.59 8.08 -7.65
N ASP A 30 3.08 8.31 -8.87
CA ASP A 30 2.28 8.68 -10.04
C ASP A 30 1.43 7.49 -10.50
N ASP A 31 2.04 6.30 -10.59
CA ASP A 31 1.31 5.07 -10.95
C ASP A 31 0.13 4.81 -10.00
N LEU A 32 0.33 5.06 -8.70
CA LEU A 32 -0.69 4.85 -7.67
C LEU A 32 -1.78 5.93 -7.71
N ALA A 33 -1.40 7.19 -7.91
CA ALA A 33 -2.35 8.29 -8.05
C ALA A 33 -3.25 8.10 -9.27
N ASP A 34 -2.67 7.70 -10.40
CA ASP A 34 -3.40 7.42 -11.63
C ASP A 34 -4.30 6.19 -11.47
N ALA A 35 -3.78 5.08 -10.92
CA ALA A 35 -4.55 3.85 -10.75
C ALA A 35 -5.73 4.01 -9.79
N CYS A 36 -5.60 4.84 -8.75
CA CYS A 36 -6.66 5.10 -7.78
C CYS A 36 -7.53 6.31 -8.13
N CYS A 37 -7.23 7.04 -9.21
CA CYS A 37 -7.89 8.32 -9.57
C CYS A 37 -7.93 9.32 -8.39
N ARG A 38 -6.80 9.47 -7.67
CA ARG A 38 -6.67 10.36 -6.50
C ARG A 38 -5.51 11.34 -6.67
N SER A 39 -5.49 12.36 -5.81
CA SER A 39 -4.37 13.30 -5.77
C SER A 39 -3.10 12.63 -5.23
N LYS A 40 -1.93 13.05 -5.72
CA LYS A 40 -0.64 12.56 -5.21
C LYS A 40 -0.48 12.80 -3.70
N VAL A 41 -1.00 13.93 -3.19
CA VAL A 41 -0.95 14.28 -1.77
C VAL A 41 -1.75 13.28 -0.92
N GLU A 42 -2.95 12.91 -1.36
CA GLU A 42 -3.80 11.93 -0.68
C GLU A 42 -3.15 10.54 -0.69
N ILE A 43 -2.61 10.11 -1.84
CA ILE A 43 -1.89 8.84 -1.96
C ILE A 43 -0.65 8.81 -1.08
N GLU A 44 0.15 9.88 -1.07
CA GLU A 44 1.35 9.98 -0.24
C GLU A 44 1.01 9.88 1.25
N PHE A 45 -0.04 10.57 1.70
CA PHE A 45 -0.52 10.46 3.08
C PHE A 45 -0.90 9.03 3.45
N ILE A 46 -1.64 8.33 2.58
CA ILE A 46 -2.04 6.93 2.82
C ILE A 46 -0.81 6.01 2.79
N LEU A 47 0.14 6.21 1.87
CA LEU A 47 1.37 5.43 1.81
C LEU A 47 2.17 5.54 3.11
N GLU A 48 2.32 6.73 3.65
CA GLU A 48 3.02 6.94 4.92
C GLU A 48 2.29 6.23 6.08
N GLN A 49 0.95 6.22 6.10
CA GLN A 49 0.19 5.40 7.06
C GLN A 49 0.45 3.90 6.86
N MET A 50 0.39 3.39 5.63
CA MET A 50 0.65 1.98 5.33
C MET A 50 2.09 1.56 5.65
N ILE A 51 3.07 2.46 5.51
CA ILE A 51 4.46 2.27 5.94
C ILE A 51 4.53 2.20 7.47
N CYS A 52 3.87 3.12 8.18
CA CYS A 52 3.78 3.08 9.65
C CYS A 52 3.18 1.76 10.14
N PHE A 53 2.23 1.20 9.39
CA PHE A 53 1.63 -0.10 9.70
C PHE A 53 2.42 -1.32 9.16
N GLY A 54 3.60 -1.12 8.58
CA GLY A 54 4.47 -2.19 8.08
C GLY A 54 3.90 -2.96 6.88
N MET A 55 2.89 -2.41 6.22
CA MET A 55 2.24 -3.02 5.05
C MET A 55 3.01 -2.72 3.76
N VAL A 56 3.58 -1.52 3.67
CA VAL A 56 4.30 -1.02 2.50
C VAL A 56 5.73 -0.68 2.87
N HIS A 57 6.66 -0.83 1.93
CA HIS A 57 8.00 -0.24 2.01
C HIS A 57 8.30 0.65 0.82
N ARG A 58 9.19 1.62 1.04
CA ARG A 58 9.71 2.54 0.03
C ARG A 58 11.18 2.22 -0.24
N ASP A 59 11.56 2.13 -1.51
CA ASP A 59 12.96 1.96 -1.90
C ASP A 59 13.73 3.30 -1.96
N LYS A 60 15.01 3.24 -2.31
CA LYS A 60 15.87 4.43 -2.41
C LYS A 60 15.50 5.39 -3.55
N TRP A 61 14.65 4.96 -4.50
CA TRP A 61 14.18 5.76 -5.62
C TRP A 61 12.76 6.28 -5.41
N GLY A 62 12.18 6.07 -4.23
CA GLY A 62 10.82 6.51 -3.92
C GLY A 62 9.73 5.64 -4.54
N ARG A 63 10.03 4.38 -4.87
CA ARG A 63 9.03 3.41 -5.34
C ARG A 63 8.53 2.54 -4.20
N TYR A 64 7.29 2.07 -4.34
CA TYR A 64 6.54 1.44 -3.27
C TYR A 64 6.13 0.01 -3.64
N SER A 65 6.12 -0.88 -2.66
CA SER A 65 5.51 -2.21 -2.75
C SER A 65 5.01 -2.70 -1.40
N LEU A 66 4.12 -3.70 -1.41
CA LEU A 66 3.78 -4.41 -0.17
C LEU A 66 5.03 -5.12 0.39
N THR A 67 5.18 -5.10 1.71
CA THR A 67 6.26 -5.83 2.38
C THR A 67 6.09 -7.33 2.19
N PRO A 68 7.19 -8.12 2.17
CA PRO A 68 7.10 -9.58 2.10
C PRO A 68 6.24 -10.17 3.23
N ALA A 69 6.33 -9.60 4.43
CA ALA A 69 5.52 -10.03 5.58
C ALA A 69 4.02 -9.84 5.33
N TYR A 70 3.61 -8.72 4.73
CA TYR A 70 2.21 -8.47 4.40
C TYR A 70 1.71 -9.36 3.26
N ARG A 71 2.54 -9.59 2.23
CA ARG A 71 2.19 -10.50 1.11
C ARG A 71 1.98 -11.94 1.59
N ASN A 72 2.88 -12.47 2.40
CA ASN A 72 2.74 -13.80 2.98
C ASN A 72 1.46 -13.94 3.82
N TYR A 73 1.05 -12.87 4.50
CA TYR A 73 -0.24 -12.83 5.20
C TYR A 73 -1.42 -12.88 4.23
N GLN A 74 -1.36 -12.15 3.11
CA GLN A 74 -2.41 -12.17 2.08
C GLN A 74 -2.55 -13.53 1.40
N ASP A 75 -1.46 -14.24 1.16
CA ASP A 75 -1.49 -15.57 0.52
C ASP A 75 -2.04 -16.66 1.47
N ALA A 76 -2.00 -16.40 2.79
CA ALA A 76 -2.46 -17.33 3.82
C ALA A 76 -3.89 -17.04 4.32
N ALA A 77 -4.50 -15.93 3.87
CA ALA A 77 -5.82 -15.46 4.30
C ALA A 77 -6.90 -15.78 3.27
#